data_AF-A0A8I1U2R0-F1
#
_entry.id   AF-A0A8I1U2R0-F1
#
_cell.length_a   1.000
_cell.length_b   1.000
_cell.length_c   1.000
_cell.angle_alpha   90.00
_cell.angle_beta   90.00
_cell.angle_gamma   90.00
#
_symmetry.space_group_name_H-M   'P 1'
#
loop_
_entity.id
_entity.type
_entity.pdbx_description
1 polymer ?
#
loop_
_entity_poly.entity_id
_entity_poly.type
_entity_poly.pdbx_seq_one_letter_code
_entity_poly.pdbx_strand_id
1 'polypeptide(L)'
;MSEPVDLPERVMVECTLDEAPDKVWRALSIPEFRDSWLTPKADGEHYAAEVVEAEPPRRLTLSWREGADDAAELVTFTLSPTSTGGTWLRLVHDRVAAPMRVPIPANANIMMLRAA
;
A
#
# COMPACT_ATOMS: atom_id res chain seq x y z
N MET A 1 27.85 7.96 -8.79
CA MET A 1 27.35 8.63 -7.57
C MET A 1 25.87 8.82 -7.78
N SER A 2 25.06 7.88 -7.31
CA SER A 2 23.61 8.06 -7.35
C SER A 2 23.28 9.06 -6.26
N GLU A 3 22.76 10.22 -6.64
CA GLU A 3 22.25 11.21 -5.67
C GLU A 3 21.17 10.54 -4.82
N PRO A 4 21.11 10.81 -3.51
CA PRO A 4 19.99 10.36 -2.70
C PRO A 4 18.75 11.07 -3.21
N VAL A 5 17.89 10.32 -3.92
CA VAL A 5 16.58 10.83 -4.33
C VAL A 5 15.78 10.96 -3.04
N ASP A 6 15.64 12.19 -2.56
CA ASP A 6 14.70 12.58 -1.51
C ASP A 6 13.29 12.40 -2.10
N LEU A 7 12.82 11.15 -2.12
CA LEU A 7 11.48 10.84 -2.59
C LEU A 7 10.50 11.42 -1.57
N PRO A 8 9.49 12.20 -1.99
CA PRO A 8 8.54 12.78 -1.06
C PRO A 8 7.81 11.67 -0.29
N GLU A 9 7.49 11.90 0.98
CA GLU A 9 6.72 10.96 1.82
C GLU A 9 5.40 10.52 1.18
N ARG A 10 4.87 11.32 0.25
CA ARG A 10 3.68 11.02 -0.55
C ARG A 10 3.91 11.30 -2.03
N VAL A 11 3.66 10.30 -2.87
CA VAL A 11 3.63 10.41 -4.33
C VAL A 11 2.19 10.23 -4.81
N MET A 12 1.70 11.14 -5.66
CA MET A 12 0.39 11.02 -6.28
C MET A 12 0.52 10.91 -7.80
N VAL A 13 -0.16 9.93 -8.38
CA VAL A 13 -0.23 9.70 -9.83
C VAL A 13 -1.68 9.61 -10.24
N GLU A 14 -2.03 10.30 -11.31
CA GLU A 14 -3.38 10.28 -11.88
C GLU A 14 -3.32 9.90 -13.35
N CYS A 15 -4.24 9.05 -13.79
CA CYS A 15 -4.35 8.65 -15.18
C CYS A 15 -5.80 8.36 -15.57
N THR A 16 -6.09 8.55 -16.86
CA THR A 16 -7.35 8.14 -17.46
C THR A 16 -7.16 6.81 -18.17
N LEU A 17 -8.06 5.88 -17.92
CA LEU A 17 -8.12 4.57 -18.57
C LEU A 17 -9.40 4.50 -19.41
N ASP A 18 -9.34 3.93 -20.62
CA ASP A 18 -10.51 3.72 -21.47
C ASP A 18 -11.43 2.59 -20.96
N GLU A 19 -10.98 1.85 -19.96
CA GLU A 19 -11.67 0.70 -19.39
C GLU A 19 -12.65 1.10 -18.28
N ALA A 20 -13.75 0.35 -18.16
CA ALA A 20 -14.75 0.57 -17.13
C ALA A 20 -14.20 0.30 -15.71
N PRO A 21 -14.72 0.98 -14.66
CA PRO A 21 -14.19 0.86 -13.30
C PRO A 21 -14.19 -0.57 -12.78
N ASP A 22 -15.17 -1.39 -13.14
CA ASP A 22 -15.24 -2.81 -12.76
C ASP A 22 -14.11 -3.67 -13.34
N LYS A 23 -13.60 -3.33 -14.54
CA LYS A 23 -12.48 -4.05 -15.15
C LYS A 23 -11.16 -3.61 -14.54
N VAL A 24 -10.99 -2.31 -14.31
CA VAL A 24 -9.84 -1.76 -13.59
C VAL A 24 -9.78 -2.32 -12.16
N TRP A 25 -10.92 -2.37 -11.47
CA TRP A 25 -11.04 -2.95 -10.14
C TRP A 25 -10.54 -4.39 -10.10
N ARG A 26 -11.01 -5.24 -11.02
CA ARG A 26 -10.57 -6.65 -11.10
C ARG A 26 -9.06 -6.76 -11.29
N ALA A 27 -8.46 -5.91 -12.12
CA ALA A 27 -7.02 -5.92 -12.36
C ALA A 27 -6.20 -5.54 -11.10
N LEU A 28 -6.79 -4.78 -10.18
CA LEU A 28 -6.17 -4.33 -8.93
C LEU A 28 -6.47 -5.25 -7.73
N SER A 29 -7.70 -5.77 -7.65
CA SER A 29 -8.19 -6.53 -6.49
C SER A 29 -7.87 -8.02 -6.56
N ILE A 30 -7.71 -8.57 -7.78
CA ILE A 30 -7.41 -10.00 -7.97
C ILE A 30 -5.90 -10.18 -7.94
N PRO A 31 -5.34 -10.95 -6.98
CA PRO A 31 -3.90 -11.14 -6.84
C PRO A 31 -3.25 -11.65 -8.13
N GLU A 32 -3.85 -12.62 -8.80
CA GLU A 32 -3.32 -13.21 -10.04
C GLU A 32 -3.18 -12.19 -11.18
N PHE A 33 -4.12 -11.26 -11.31
CA PHE A 33 -4.01 -10.18 -12.30
C PHE A 33 -3.00 -9.14 -11.85
N ARG A 34 -3.03 -8.75 -10.57
CA ARG A 34 -2.08 -7.81 -9.99
C ARG A 34 -0.64 -8.30 -10.16
N ASP A 35 -0.39 -9.60 -9.98
CA ASP A 35 0.94 -10.19 -10.12
C ASP A 35 1.43 -10.31 -11.56
N SER A 36 0.54 -10.09 -12.53
CA SER A 36 0.92 -10.04 -13.93
C SER A 36 1.53 -8.70 -14.35
N TRP A 37 1.33 -7.61 -13.60
CA TRP A 37 1.77 -6.27 -14.03
C TRP A 37 2.20 -5.32 -12.91
N LEU A 38 1.71 -5.48 -11.68
CA LEU A 38 1.96 -4.57 -10.56
C LEU A 38 3.06 -5.07 -9.62
N THR A 39 3.11 -6.36 -9.30
CA THR A 39 4.20 -6.88 -8.45
C THR A 39 5.44 -7.17 -9.30
N PRO A 40 6.59 -6.53 -9.02
CA PRO A 40 7.82 -6.86 -9.70
C PRO A 40 8.20 -8.30 -9.35
N LYS A 41 8.34 -9.14 -10.37
CA LYS A 41 8.91 -10.49 -10.23
C LYS A 41 10.43 -10.36 -10.14
N ALA A 42 10.94 -9.75 -9.08
CA ALA A 42 12.39 -9.67 -8.89
C ALA A 42 12.91 -11.03 -8.43
N ASP A 43 13.94 -11.55 -9.08
CA ASP A 43 14.66 -12.76 -8.71
C ASP A 43 15.19 -12.66 -7.27
N GLY A 44 14.41 -13.16 -6.29
CA GLY A 44 14.83 -13.33 -4.90
C GLY A 44 14.33 -12.30 -3.89
N GLU A 45 13.64 -11.23 -4.31
CA GLU A 45 13.00 -10.29 -3.39
C GLU A 45 11.52 -10.63 -3.20
N HIS A 46 11.09 -10.82 -1.95
CA HIS A 46 9.68 -11.00 -1.61
C HIS A 46 9.03 -9.62 -1.44
N TYR A 47 8.21 -9.23 -2.41
CA TYR A 47 7.27 -8.12 -2.25
C TYR A 47 5.95 -8.66 -1.72
N ALA A 48 5.51 -8.17 -0.56
CA ALA A 48 4.22 -8.53 0.01
C ALA A 48 3.25 -7.37 -0.20
N ALA A 49 2.20 -7.61 -1.00
CA ALA A 49 1.12 -6.67 -1.23
C ALA A 49 -0.19 -7.19 -0.61
N GLU A 50 -0.52 -6.75 0.59
CA GLU A 50 -1.72 -7.18 1.31
C GLU A 50 -2.82 -6.12 1.22
N VAL A 51 -4.07 -6.54 1.03
CA VAL A 51 -5.21 -5.62 1.02
C VAL A 51 -5.49 -5.14 2.44
N VAL A 52 -5.43 -3.83 2.66
CA VAL A 52 -5.76 -3.18 3.93
C VAL A 52 -7.23 -2.77 3.96
N GLU A 53 -7.71 -2.16 2.87
CA GLU A 53 -9.09 -1.70 2.74
C GLU A 53 -9.57 -1.88 1.30
N ALA A 54 -10.82 -2.28 1.12
CA ALA A 54 -11.44 -2.42 -0.20
C ALA A 54 -12.90 -1.97 -0.17
N GLU A 55 -13.23 -0.97 -0.99
CA GLU A 55 -14.58 -0.51 -1.32
C GLU A 55 -14.80 -0.67 -2.83
N PRO A 56 -15.32 -1.83 -3.28
CA PRO A 56 -15.52 -2.08 -4.70
C PRO A 56 -16.61 -1.17 -5.32
N PRO A 57 -16.45 -0.70 -6.57
CA PRO A 57 -15.23 -0.65 -7.39
C PRO A 57 -14.55 0.73 -7.29
N ARG A 58 -14.57 1.38 -6.13
CA ARG A 58 -14.23 2.81 -5.94
C ARG A 58 -12.88 3.04 -5.27
N ARG A 59 -12.50 2.23 -4.29
CA ARG A 59 -11.29 2.46 -3.49
C ARG A 59 -10.64 1.16 -3.06
N LEU A 60 -9.33 1.04 -3.23
CA LEU A 60 -8.53 -0.07 -2.75
C LEU A 60 -7.26 0.47 -2.09
N THR A 61 -6.96 0.04 -0.87
CA THR A 61 -5.71 0.35 -0.19
C THR A 61 -4.93 -0.93 0.01
N LEU A 62 -3.70 -0.96 -0.48
CA LEU A 62 -2.75 -2.05 -0.31
C LEU A 62 -1.64 -1.60 0.64
N SER A 63 -1.20 -2.49 1.52
CA SER A 63 0.10 -2.36 2.18
C SER A 63 1.15 -3.02 1.31
N TRP A 64 2.23 -2.29 1.08
CA TRP A 64 3.39 -2.71 0.29
C TRP A 64 4.58 -2.85 1.25
N ARG A 65 5.22 -4.01 1.23
CA ARG A 65 6.43 -4.29 2.01
C ARG A 65 7.51 -4.82 1.08
N GLU A 66 8.69 -4.22 1.17
CA GLU A 66 9.88 -4.64 0.44
C GLU A 66 10.81 -5.41 1.39
N GLY A 67 10.92 -6.73 1.20
CA GLY A 67 11.79 -7.56 2.03
C GLY A 67 11.35 -7.68 3.50
N ALA A 68 12.31 -7.63 4.42
CA ALA A 68 12.10 -7.82 5.85
C ALA A 68 11.99 -6.50 6.64
N ASP A 69 11.87 -5.37 5.94
CA ASP A 69 11.74 -4.07 6.60
C ASP A 69 10.40 -3.96 7.35
N ASP A 70 10.42 -3.31 8.51
CA ASP A 70 9.23 -2.97 9.30
C ASP A 70 8.50 -1.75 8.70
N ALA A 71 9.13 -1.02 7.78
CA ALA A 71 8.49 0.06 7.05
C ALA A 71 7.43 -0.50 6.08
N ALA A 72 6.16 -0.21 6.36
CA ALA A 72 5.05 -0.54 5.49
C ALA A 72 4.66 0.69 4.69
N GLU A 73 4.71 0.60 3.36
CA GLU A 73 4.19 1.64 2.48
C GLU A 73 2.70 1.40 2.22
N LEU A 74 1.89 2.46 2.10
CA LEU A 74 0.47 2.36 1.79
C LEU A 74 0.22 2.90 0.39
N VAL A 75 -0.38 2.05 -0.45
CA VAL A 75 -0.77 2.40 -1.82
C VAL A 75 -2.28 2.42 -1.91
N THR A 76 -2.88 3.61 -2.05
CA THR A 76 -4.31 3.81 -2.18
C THR A 76 -4.68 4.13 -3.63
N PHE A 77 -5.50 3.27 -4.23
CA PHE A 77 -6.13 3.45 -5.53
C PHE A 77 -7.55 3.99 -5.34
N THR A 78 -7.89 5.06 -6.06
CA THR A 78 -9.24 5.62 -6.15
C THR A 78 -9.69 5.59 -7.61
N LEU A 79 -10.85 4.99 -7.87
CA LEU A 79 -11.43 4.83 -9.20
C LEU A 79 -12.69 5.70 -9.28
N SER A 80 -12.77 6.56 -10.29
CA SER A 80 -13.96 7.36 -10.60
C SER A 80 -14.38 7.13 -12.04
N PRO A 81 -15.67 6.88 -12.32
CA PRO A 81 -16.15 6.77 -13.69
C PRO A 81 -15.99 8.11 -14.41
N THR A 82 -15.60 8.07 -15.68
CA THR A 82 -15.53 9.23 -16.56
C THR A 82 -16.77 9.33 -17.45
N SER A 83 -17.02 10.52 -18.01
CA SER A 83 -18.15 10.75 -18.92
C SER A 83 -18.05 9.98 -20.24
N THR A 84 -16.86 9.49 -20.62
CA THR A 84 -16.62 8.71 -21.84
C THR A 84 -16.78 7.20 -21.62
N GLY A 85 -17.12 6.76 -20.40
CA GLY A 85 -17.25 5.35 -20.04
C GLY A 85 -15.96 4.68 -19.56
N GLY A 86 -14.84 5.42 -19.55
CA GLY A 86 -13.57 5.00 -18.96
C GLY A 86 -13.49 5.30 -17.45
N THR A 87 -12.29 5.16 -16.88
CA THR A 87 -12.02 5.35 -15.46
C THR A 87 -10.91 6.36 -15.22
N TRP A 88 -11.13 7.33 -14.35
CA TRP A 88 -10.08 8.13 -13.75
C TRP A 88 -9.52 7.35 -12.56
N LEU A 89 -8.27 6.93 -12.68
CA LEU A 89 -7.52 6.28 -11.62
C LEU A 89 -6.61 7.30 -10.95
N ARG A 90 -6.74 7.43 -9.64
CA ARG A 90 -5.78 8.15 -8.78
C ARG A 90 -5.08 7.15 -7.86
N LEU A 91 -3.76 7.10 -7.96
CA LEU A 91 -2.88 6.35 -7.07
C LEU A 91 -2.20 7.32 -6.12
N VAL A 92 -2.28 7.04 -4.83
CA VAL A 92 -1.51 7.74 -3.80
C VAL A 92 -0.62 6.70 -3.12
N HIS A 93 0.67 6.95 -3.13
CA HIS A 93 1.67 6.14 -2.47
C HIS A 93 2.22 6.94 -1.29
N ASP A 94 1.92 6.49 -0.08
CA ASP A 94 2.35 7.04 1.18
C ASP A 94 3.41 6.16 1.84
N ARG A 95 4.57 6.73 2.16
CA ARG A 95 5.54 6.09 3.03
C ARG A 95 5.13 6.29 4.47
N VAL A 96 4.76 5.21 5.15
CA VAL A 96 4.54 5.25 6.59
C VAL A 96 5.88 4.92 7.25
N ALA A 97 6.47 5.91 7.92
CA ALA A 97 7.65 5.68 8.73
C ALA A 97 7.36 4.52 9.71
N ALA A 98 8.28 3.57 9.80
CA ALA A 98 8.16 2.46 10.73
C ALA A 98 7.81 3.02 12.12
N PRO A 99 6.84 2.43 12.85
CA PRO A 99 6.53 2.88 14.19
C PRO A 99 7.82 2.88 15.00
N MET A 100 8.16 4.03 15.59
CA MET A 100 9.34 4.16 16.42
C MET A 100 9.25 3.10 17.52
N ARG A 101 10.04 2.02 17.41
CA ARG A 101 10.16 0.99 18.43
C ARG A 101 10.82 1.66 19.63
N VAL A 102 10.03 2.29 20.50
CA VAL A 102 10.50 2.70 21.82
C VAL A 102 10.92 1.41 22.53
N PRO A 103 12.20 1.22 22.86
CA PRO A 103 12.58 0.07 23.66
C PRO A 103 11.83 0.20 24.98
N ILE A 104 10.92 -0.73 25.25
CA ILE A 104 10.31 -0.83 26.58
C ILE A 104 11.49 -1.09 27.51
N PRO A 105 11.81 -0.16 28.42
CA PRO A 105 12.91 -0.40 29.34
C PRO A 105 12.58 -1.65 30.16
N ALA A 106 13.54 -2.55 30.34
CA ALA A 106 13.35 -3.79 31.12
C ALA A 106 12.99 -3.53 32.61
N ASN A 107 12.94 -2.26 33.04
CA ASN A 107 12.54 -1.83 34.38
C ASN A 107 11.06 -1.40 34.46
N ALA A 108 10.24 -1.65 33.43
CA ALA A 108 8.80 -1.45 33.51
C ALA A 108 8.21 -2.38 34.58
N ASN A 109 8.12 -1.87 35.81
CA ASN A 109 7.42 -2.53 36.91
C ASN A 109 5.93 -2.60 36.56
N ILE A 110 5.53 -3.72 35.94
CA ILE A 110 4.13 -4.11 35.84
C ILE A 110 3.66 -4.33 37.27
N MET A 111 2.88 -3.37 37.77
CA MET A 111 2.27 -3.39 39.08
C MET A 111 1.29 -4.57 39.11
N MET A 112 1.75 -5.75 39.55
CA MET A 112 0.86 -6.85 39.91
C MET A 112 0.00 -6.38 41.07
N LEU A 113 -1.24 -5.97 40.80
CA LEU A 113 -2.28 -5.95 41.83
C LEU A 113 -2.56 -7.40 42.21
N ARG A 114 -1.96 -7.85 43.33
CA ARG A 114 -2.47 -8.97 44.10
C ARG A 114 -3.12 -8.41 45.36
N ALA A 115 -4.45 -8.46 45.43
CA ALA A 115 -5.27 -8.39 46.64
C ALA A 115 -6.71 -8.72 46.22
N ALA A 116 -7.49 -9.54 46.94
CA ALA A 116 -7.27 -10.38 48.11
C ALA A 116 -8.35 -11.49 48.07
#